data_AF-A0A8J2YBZ5-F1
#
_entry.id   AF-A0A8J2YBZ5-F1
#
_cell.length_a   1.000
_cell.length_b   1.000
_cell.length_c   1.000
_cell.angle_alpha   90.00
_cell.angle_beta   90.00
_cell.angle_gamma   90.00
#
_symmetry.space_group_name_H-M   'P 1'
#
loop_
_entity.id
_entity.type
_entity.pdbx_description
1 polymer ?
#
loop_
_entity_poly.entity_id
_entity_poly.type
_entity_poly.pdbx_seq_one_letter_code
_entity_poly.pdbx_strand_id
1 'polypeptide(L)' 'MRLYTNCHNCKKEIRFSSWDSDRVELSKSKGNKIELTCKKCGQTDLYHLNRIKATESKIAQIIGLTIFLIGTPLVFLWI' A
#
# COMPACT_ATOMS: atom_id res chain seq x y z
N MET A 1 -0.03 4.26 -4.42
CA MET A 1 -0.20 3.50 -3.16
C MET A 1 -0.06 1.97 -3.31
N ARG A 2 0.42 1.27 -2.27
CA ARG A 2 0.32 -0.20 -2.16
C ARG A 2 -1.02 -0.58 -1.54
N LEU A 3 -1.75 -1.47 -2.20
CA LEU A 3 -3.09 -1.89 -1.85
C LEU A 3 -3.14 -3.39 -1.62
N TYR A 4 -4.05 -3.81 -0.75
CA TYR A 4 -4.29 -5.22 -0.48
C TYR A 4 -5.77 -5.52 -0.24
N THR A 5 -6.16 -6.75 -0.54
CA THR A 5 -7.47 -7.33 -0.23
C THR A 5 -7.32 -8.81 0.09
N ASN A 6 -8.33 -9.42 0.70
CA ASN A 6 -8.33 -10.86 0.95
C ASN A 6 -9.18 -11.58 -0.10
N CYS A 7 -8.66 -12.68 -0.64
CA CYS A 7 -9.42 -13.54 -1.54
C CYS A 7 -10.64 -14.14 -0.83
N HIS A 8 -11.80 -14.15 -1.49
CA HIS A 8 -13.02 -14.72 -0.89
C HIS A 8 -12.92 -16.23 -0.64
N ASN A 9 -12.28 -16.96 -1.55
CA ASN A 9 -12.16 -18.41 -1.49
C ASN A 9 -11.08 -18.86 -0.50
N CYS A 10 -9.82 -18.45 -0.71
CA CYS A 10 -8.68 -18.98 0.06
C CYS A 10 -8.21 -18.06 1.21
N LYS A 11 -8.87 -16.91 1.42
CA LYS A 11 -8.52 -15.88 2.42
C LYS A 11 -7.08 -15.34 2.33
N LYS A 12 -6.34 -15.69 1.26
CA LYS A 12 -4.97 -15.23 1.02
C LYS A 12 -5.00 -13.75 0.63
N GLU A 13 -4.02 -13.02 1.11
CA GLU A 13 -3.83 -11.61 0.77
C GLU A 13 -3.42 -11.47 -0.70
N ILE A 14 -4.13 -10.62 -1.43
CA ILE A 14 -3.83 -10.19 -2.79
C ILE A 14 -3.29 -8.78 -2.70
N ARG A 15 -2.02 -8.58 -3.06
CA ARG A 15 -1.36 -7.27 -3.06
C ARG A 15 -1.22 -6.76 -4.48
N PHE A 16 -1.50 -5.47 -4.67
CA PHE A 16 -1.28 -4.78 -5.93
C PHE A 16 -0.91 -3.32 -5.67
N SER A 17 -0.25 -2.68 -6.63
CA SER A 17 0.13 -1.28 -6.56
C SER A 17 -0.67 -0.46 -7.55
N SER A 18 -1.12 0.72 -7.14
CA SER A 18 -1.68 1.73 -8.02
C SER A 18 -0.92 3.04 -7.89
N TRP A 19 -0.93 3.86 -8.92
CA TRP A 19 -0.30 5.18 -8.89
C TRP A 19 -1.20 6.25 -8.25
N ASP A 20 -2.49 5.96 -8.09
CA ASP A 20 -3.45 6.89 -7.51
C ASP A 20 -3.06 7.29 -6.08
N SER A 21 -3.36 8.55 -5.76
CA SER A 21 -3.01 9.21 -4.50
C SER A 21 -3.94 8.78 -3.37
N ASP A 22 -5.23 8.69 -3.68
CA ASP A 22 -6.30 8.42 -2.72
C ASP A 22 -7.37 7.48 -3.27
N ARG A 23 -8.34 7.13 -2.42
CA ARG A 23 -9.45 6.24 -2.80
C ARG A 23 -10.37 6.87 -3.84
N VAL A 24 -10.51 8.19 -3.87
CA VAL A 24 -11.41 8.91 -4.78
C VAL A 24 -10.84 8.87 -6.20
N GLU A 25 -9.56 9.14 -6.34
CA GLU A 25 -8.82 9.07 -7.59
C GLU A 25 -8.77 7.65 -8.12
N LEU A 26 -8.53 6.67 -7.25
CA LEU A 26 -8.63 5.24 -7.61
C LEU A 26 -10.03 4.86 -8.12
N SER A 27 -11.09 5.45 -7.54
CA SER A 27 -12.46 5.26 -8.01
C SER A 27 -12.75 5.93 -9.34
N LYS A 28 -12.07 7.04 -9.65
CA LYS A 28 -12.19 7.70 -10.95
C LYS A 28 -11.45 6.91 -12.03
N SER A 29 -10.28 6.37 -11.73
CA SER A 29 -9.43 5.67 -12.71
C SER A 29 -9.89 4.24 -12.99
N LYS A 30 -10.28 3.49 -11.96
CA LYS A 30 -10.66 2.07 -12.07
C LYS A 30 -12.17 1.82 -11.96
N GLY A 31 -12.95 2.83 -11.58
CA GLY A 31 -14.36 2.67 -11.22
C GLY A 31 -14.55 2.07 -9.82
N ASN A 32 -15.80 1.76 -9.47
CA ASN A 32 -16.17 1.29 -8.12
C ASN A 32 -15.79 -0.17 -7.81
N LYS A 33 -15.47 -0.95 -8.85
CA LYS A 33 -15.15 -2.38 -8.76
C LYS A 33 -13.89 -2.66 -9.56
N ILE A 34 -13.00 -3.46 -8.99
CA ILE A 34 -11.75 -3.88 -9.62
C ILE A 34 -11.74 -5.40 -9.72
N GLU A 35 -11.48 -5.92 -10.91
CA GLU A 35 -11.26 -7.34 -11.13
C GLU A 35 -9.85 -7.71 -10.66
N LEU A 36 -9.76 -8.67 -9.73
CA LEU A 36 -8.49 -9.13 -9.18
C LEU A 36 -8.44 -10.65 -9.21
N THR A 37 -7.33 -11.17 -9.76
CA THR A 37 -7.03 -12.60 -9.77
C THR A 37 -6.14 -12.97 -8.58
N CYS A 38 -6.59 -13.95 -7.80
CA CYS A 38 -5.78 -14.50 -6.72
C CYS A 38 -4.69 -15.41 -7.28
N LYS A 39 -3.42 -15.04 -7.11
CA LYS A 39 -2.27 -15.86 -7.52
C LYS A 39 -2.15 -17.22 -6.82
N LYS A 40 -2.88 -17.44 -5.70
CA LYS A 40 -2.80 -18.69 -4.94
C LYS A 40 -3.83 -19.72 -5.38
N CYS A 41 -5.09 -19.33 -5.56
CA CYS A 41 -6.16 -20.24 -5.94
C CYS A 41 -6.62 -20.07 -7.39
N GLY A 42 -6.08 -19.11 -8.13
CA GLY A 42 -6.45 -18.84 -9.52
C GLY A 42 -7.81 -18.18 -9.72
N GLN A 43 -8.57 -17.96 -8.64
CA GLN A 43 -9.90 -17.36 -8.70
C GLN A 43 -9.81 -15.87 -9.08
N THR A 44 -10.58 -15.47 -10.08
CA THR A 44 -10.78 -14.08 -10.46
C THR A 44 -12.15 -13.62 -9.98
N ASP A 45 -12.19 -12.57 -9.17
CA ASP A 45 -13.43 -12.00 -8.66
C ASP A 45 -13.42 -10.46 -8.80
N LEU A 46 -14.63 -9.87 -8.79
CA LEU A 46 -14.82 -8.42 -8.76
C LEU A 46 -14.89 -7.92 -7.32
N TYR A 47 -13.89 -7.13 -6.92
CA TYR A 47 -13.79 -6.54 -5.59
C TYR A 47 -14.26 -5.09 -5.60
N HIS A 48 -15.18 -4.74 -4.69
CA HIS A 48 -15.51 -3.35 -4.42
C HIS A 48 -14.34 -2.62 -3.78
N LEU A 49 -14.11 -1.38 -4.19
CA LEU A 49 -13.07 -0.49 -3.62
C LEU A 49 -13.12 -0.39 -2.09
N ASN A 50 -14.31 -0.44 -1.50
CA ASN A 50 -14.49 -0.40 -0.05
C ASN A 50 -13.86 -1.59 0.69
N ARG A 51 -13.68 -2.73 0.01
CA ARG A 51 -13.00 -3.90 0.58
C ARG A 51 -11.47 -3.85 0.43
N ILE A 52 -10.97 -2.92 -0.37
CA ILE A 52 -9.55 -2.75 -0.64
C ILE A 52 -8.96 -1.79 0.40
N LYS A 53 -7.88 -2.23 1.03
CA LYS A 53 -7.16 -1.48 2.06
C LYS A 53 -5.81 -1.01 1.52
N ALA A 54 -5.37 0.15 1.95
CA ALA A 54 -4.03 0.65 1.66
C ALA A 54 -3.07 0.21 2.77
N THR A 55 -1.85 -0.16 2.37
CA THR A 55 -0.76 -0.38 3.31
C THR A 55 -0.06 0.95 3.54
N GLU A 56 -0.05 1.41 4.79
CA GLU A 56 0.74 2.60 5.17
C GLU A 56 2.23 2.34 4.98
N SER A 57 2.91 3.30 4.36
CA SER A 57 4.36 3.25 4.19
C SER A 57 5.04 3.89 5.39
N LYS A 58 5.72 3.07 6.21
CA LYS A 58 6.58 3.57 7.31
C LYS A 58 7.96 4.04 6.84
N ILE A 59 8.22 4.04 5.54
CA ILE A 59 9.53 4.36 4.96
C ILE A 59 9.96 5.78 5.33
N ALA A 60 9.06 6.76 5.25
CA ALA A 60 9.35 8.14 5.61
C ALA A 60 9.73 8.29 7.09
N GLN A 61 9.05 7.55 7.99
CA GLN A 61 9.36 7.54 9.42
C GLN A 61 10.74 6.94 9.69
N ILE A 62 11.10 5.85 9.00
CA ILE A 62 12.43 5.23 9.12
C ILE A 62 13.52 6.19 8.63
N ILE A 63 13.33 6.85 7.48
CA ILE A 63 14.30 7.82 6.96
C ILE A 63 14.48 8.98 7.95
N GLY A 64 13.38 9.53 8.47
CA GLY A 64 13.43 10.61 9.46
C GLY A 64 14.17 10.21 10.73
N LEU A 65 13.93 8.99 11.24
CA LEU A 65 14.61 8.47 12.42
C LEU A 65 16.11 8.26 12.19
N THR A 66 16.51 7.78 11.01
CA THR A 66 17.92 7.63 10.63
C THR A 66 18.63 8.99 10.56
N ILE A 67 18.01 10.00 9.95
CA ILE A 67 18.55 11.37 9.90
C ILE A 67 18.67 11.94 11.31
N PHE A 68 17.68 11.72 12.17
CA PHE A 68 17.73 12.20 13.55
C PHE A 68 18.85 11.52 14.36
N LEU A 69 18.99 10.19 14.26
CA LEU A 69 20.00 9.44 15.02
C LEU A 69 21.43 9.65 14.52
N ILE A 70 21.64 9.89 13.22
CA ILE A 70 22.98 9.99 12.62
C ILE A 70 23.33 11.45 12.34
N GLY A 71 22.40 12.21 11.79
CA GLY A 71 22.58 13.62 11.44
C GLY A 71 22.81 14.51 12.66
N THR A 72 22.05 14.32 13.74
CA THR A 72 22.21 15.12 14.97
C THR A 72 23.60 14.96 15.59
N PRO A 73 24.13 13.75 15.85
CA PRO A 73 25.48 13.60 16.38
C PRO A 73 26.58 13.99 15.38
N LEU A 74 26.39 13.81 14.07
CA LEU A 74 27.36 14.31 13.08
C LEU A 74 27.51 15.82 13.14
N VAL A 75 26.40 16.56 13.18
CA VAL A 75 26.42 18.02 13.31
C VAL A 75 27.02 18.44 14.65
N PHE A 76 26.68 17.74 15.74
CA PHE A 76 27.19 18.04 17.08
C PHE A 76 28.67 17.70 17.28
N LEU A 77 29.23 16.73 16.55
CA LEU A 77 30.66 16.39 16.58
C LEU A 77 31.51 17.26 15.64
N TRP A 78 30.88 18.00 14.71
CA TRP A 78 31.53 18.93 13.78
C TRP A 78 31.37 20.40 14.18
N ILE A 79 30.58 20.70 15.21
CA ILE A 79 30.48 22.00 15.88
C ILE A 79 31.48 22.07 17.03
#